data_AF-A0A8J6NUI3-F1
#
_entry.id   AF-A0A8J6NUI3-F1
#
_cell.length_a   1.000
_cell.length_b   1.000
_cell.length_c   1.000
_cell.angle_alpha   90.00
_cell.angle_beta   90.00
_cell.angle_gamma   90.00
#
_symmetry.space_group_name_H-M   'P 1'
#
loop_
_entity.id
_entity.type
_entity.pdbx_description
1 polymer ?
#
loop_
_entity_poly.entity_id
_entity_poly.type
_entity_poly.pdbx_seq_one_letter_code
_entity_poly.pdbx_strand_id
1 'polypeptide(L)'
;MKKRRKNARPKKSPPEQDHFLMRIKRGERLYKFYYFRPMAGRHYNFEYRILAKEKTNGMLEMVSYNFKIENGVPQKSSITRVPKISKEQLDEIVINVMKQTNTGPGEFEELDLSGFSTLDEQIEFLKRRDRVDTMYIT
;
A
#
# COMPACT_ATOMS: atom_id res chain seq x y z
N MET A 1 -27.64 -44.33 23.47
CA MET A 1 -27.52 -43.00 22.82
C MET A 1 -26.16 -42.90 22.12
N LYS A 2 -26.12 -42.83 20.77
CA LYS A 2 -24.87 -42.64 20.00
C LYS A 2 -24.63 -41.14 19.76
N LYS A 3 -23.56 -40.57 20.34
CA LYS A 3 -23.16 -39.17 20.11
C LYS A 3 -22.55 -39.03 18.71
N ARG A 4 -23.21 -38.29 17.81
CA ARG A 4 -22.69 -37.88 16.49
C ARG A 4 -21.49 -36.93 16.68
N ARG A 5 -20.31 -37.33 16.21
CA ARG A 5 -19.14 -36.44 16.13
C ARG A 5 -19.42 -35.37 15.07
N LYS A 6 -19.33 -34.10 15.45
CA LYS A 6 -19.43 -32.95 14.54
C LYS A 6 -18.21 -32.98 13.60
N ASN A 7 -18.44 -33.08 12.30
CA ASN A 7 -17.41 -32.86 11.29
C ASN A 7 -16.94 -31.40 11.36
N ALA A 8 -15.79 -31.16 12.00
CA ALA A 8 -15.11 -29.89 11.92
C ALA A 8 -14.60 -29.71 10.49
N ARG A 9 -15.22 -28.78 9.75
CA ARG A 9 -14.68 -28.34 8.45
C ARG A 9 -13.27 -27.81 8.70
N PRO A 10 -12.24 -28.25 7.94
CA PRO A 10 -10.93 -27.66 8.05
C PRO A 10 -11.06 -26.15 7.80
N LYS A 11 -10.58 -25.34 8.76
CA LYS A 11 -10.38 -23.91 8.55
C LYS A 11 -9.52 -23.79 7.29
N LYS A 12 -10.03 -23.11 6.25
CA LYS A 12 -9.22 -22.73 5.09
C LYS A 12 -7.92 -22.15 5.63
N SER A 13 -6.80 -22.72 5.22
CA SER A 13 -5.48 -22.15 5.41
C SER A 13 -5.54 -20.67 5.02
N PRO A 14 -4.83 -19.76 5.72
CA PRO A 14 -4.67 -18.41 5.23
C PRO A 14 -4.27 -18.47 3.75
N PRO A 15 -4.87 -17.66 2.87
CA PRO A 15 -4.44 -17.63 1.48
C PRO A 15 -2.93 -17.39 1.47
N GLU A 16 -2.22 -18.10 0.57
CA GLU A 16 -0.80 -17.89 0.30
C GLU A 16 -0.47 -16.41 0.39
N GLN A 17 0.62 -16.07 1.07
CA GLN A 17 1.08 -14.69 1.18
C GLN A 17 1.16 -14.11 -0.23
N ASP A 18 0.19 -13.26 -0.59
CA ASP A 18 0.21 -12.58 -1.87
C ASP A 18 1.46 -11.70 -1.86
N HIS A 19 2.48 -12.17 -2.57
CA HIS A 19 3.79 -11.52 -2.66
C HIS A 19 3.63 -10.09 -3.19
N PHE A 20 2.60 -9.85 -3.99
CA PHE A 20 2.31 -8.54 -4.54
C PHE A 20 1.66 -7.63 -3.51
N LEU A 21 2.16 -6.39 -3.43
CA LEU A 21 1.52 -5.35 -2.65
C LEU A 21 0.17 -5.01 -3.26
N MET A 22 0.14 -4.84 -4.58
CA MET A 22 -1.03 -4.43 -5.34
C MET A 22 -0.98 -5.03 -6.75
N ARG A 23 -2.14 -5.50 -7.23
CA ARG A 23 -2.31 -6.02 -8.60
C ARG A 23 -3.07 -5.00 -9.42
N ILE A 24 -2.61 -4.62 -10.60
CA ILE A 24 -3.23 -3.67 -11.51
C ILE A 24 -3.90 -4.46 -12.63
N LYS A 25 -5.23 -4.50 -12.63
CA LYS A 25 -5.97 -5.16 -13.71
C LYS A 25 -6.08 -4.25 -14.92
N ARG A 26 -6.43 -4.85 -16.07
CA ARG A 26 -6.72 -4.08 -17.28
C ARG A 26 -7.79 -3.01 -17.01
N GLY A 27 -7.46 -1.76 -17.34
CA GLY A 27 -8.32 -0.60 -17.10
C GLY A 27 -8.24 -0.01 -15.69
N GLU A 28 -7.47 -0.62 -14.79
CA GLU A 28 -7.05 0.00 -13.52
C GLU A 28 -5.73 0.75 -13.74
N ARG A 29 -5.47 1.75 -12.89
CA ARG A 29 -4.25 2.56 -12.95
C ARG A 29 -3.82 2.98 -11.56
N LEU A 30 -2.53 3.23 -11.36
CA LEU A 30 -2.07 3.82 -10.12
C LEU A 30 -2.68 5.22 -9.97
N TYR A 31 -3.03 5.59 -8.75
CA TYR A 31 -3.64 6.89 -8.45
C TYR A 31 -2.64 7.79 -7.75
N LYS A 32 -2.34 7.50 -6.48
CA LYS A 32 -1.43 8.30 -5.66
C LYS A 32 -0.55 7.41 -4.80
N PHE A 33 0.63 7.91 -4.47
CA PHE A 33 1.54 7.29 -3.54
C PHE A 33 2.01 8.31 -2.50
N TYR A 34 1.71 8.04 -1.23
CA TYR A 34 2.08 8.85 -0.09
C TYR A 34 3.22 8.21 0.72
N TYR A 35 4.16 9.04 1.14
CA TYR A 35 5.28 8.70 2.01
C TYR A 35 5.21 9.57 3.25
N PHE A 36 5.28 8.92 4.40
CA PHE A 36 5.33 9.58 5.70
C PHE A 36 6.63 9.15 6.37
N ARG A 37 7.48 10.11 6.72
CA ARG A 37 8.75 9.89 7.41
C ARG A 37 8.57 10.34 8.87
N PRO A 38 7.96 9.52 9.74
CA PRO A 38 7.73 9.93 11.12
C PRO A 38 9.04 10.25 11.83
N MET A 39 9.01 11.29 12.67
CA MET A 39 10.11 11.62 13.57
C MET A 39 10.50 10.42 14.45
N ALA A 40 9.50 9.69 14.95
CA ALA A 40 9.68 8.41 15.63
C ALA A 40 10.07 7.33 14.61
N GLY A 41 11.38 7.11 14.41
CA GLY A 41 11.90 6.12 13.47
C GLY A 41 12.93 6.66 12.47
N ARG A 42 13.26 7.96 12.53
CA ARG A 42 14.25 8.60 11.65
C ARG A 42 15.61 7.89 11.63
N HIS A 43 16.05 7.36 12.76
CA HIS A 43 17.31 6.61 12.88
C HIS A 43 17.33 5.28 12.10
N TYR A 44 16.16 4.75 11.73
CA TYR A 44 16.01 3.48 11.02
C TYR A 44 15.63 3.66 9.55
N ASN A 45 15.68 4.89 9.02
CA ASN A 45 15.16 5.23 7.69
C ASN A 45 13.74 4.68 7.47
N PHE A 46 12.92 4.76 8.52
CA PHE A 46 11.58 4.23 8.52
C PHE A 46 10.64 5.15 7.74
N GLU A 47 9.80 4.54 6.90
CA GLU A 47 8.72 5.22 6.20
C GLU A 47 7.41 4.45 6.42
N TYR A 48 6.33 5.17 6.69
CA TYR A 48 5.00 4.64 6.45
C TYR A 48 4.58 5.03 5.04
N ARG A 49 3.96 4.11 4.32
CA ARG A 49 3.69 4.24 2.89
C ARG A 49 2.24 3.87 2.60
N ILE A 50 1.57 4.64 1.75
CA ILE A 50 0.22 4.35 1.26
C ILE A 50 0.23 4.41 -0.26
N LEU A 51 -0.09 3.30 -0.91
CA LEU A 51 -0.29 3.19 -2.35
C LEU A 51 -1.77 3.04 -2.66
N ALA A 52 -2.28 3.82 -3.60
CA ALA A 52 -3.65 3.69 -4.10
C ALA A 52 -3.66 3.47 -5.61
N LYS A 53 -4.60 2.65 -6.08
CA LYS A 53 -4.98 2.53 -7.50
C LYS A 53 -6.44 2.89 -7.68
N GLU A 54 -6.77 3.41 -8.84
CA GLU A 54 -8.14 3.61 -9.29
C GLU A 54 -8.63 2.37 -10.03
N LYS A 55 -9.81 1.88 -9.62
CA LYS A 55 -10.50 0.75 -10.24
C LYS A 55 -11.38 1.24 -11.38
N THR A 56 -11.81 0.33 -12.24
CA THR A 56 -12.69 0.62 -13.38
C THR A 56 -14.04 1.25 -13.01
N ASN A 57 -14.45 1.16 -11.75
CA ASN A 57 -15.67 1.78 -11.22
C ASN A 57 -15.45 3.15 -10.56
N GLY A 58 -14.24 3.73 -10.67
CA GLY A 58 -13.88 5.02 -10.08
C GLY A 58 -13.58 4.99 -8.58
N MET A 59 -13.79 3.86 -7.90
CA MET A 59 -13.37 3.66 -6.51
C MET A 59 -11.88 3.33 -6.44
N LEU A 60 -11.28 3.55 -5.27
CA LEU A 60 -9.89 3.21 -5.03
C LEU A 60 -9.74 1.88 -4.29
N GLU A 61 -8.65 1.18 -4.60
CA GLU A 61 -8.06 0.15 -3.72
C GLU A 61 -6.78 0.72 -3.13
N MET A 62 -6.61 0.54 -1.83
CA MET A 62 -5.50 1.12 -1.07
C MET A 62 -4.71 0.02 -0.36
N VAL A 63 -3.40 0.19 -0.32
CA VAL A 63 -2.48 -0.65 0.46
C VAL A 63 -1.59 0.27 1.27
N SER A 64 -1.50 0.04 2.57
CA SER A 64 -0.57 0.75 3.45
C SER A 64 0.38 -0.20 4.15
N TYR A 65 1.61 0.24 4.44
CA TYR A 65 2.64 -0.60 5.04
C TYR A 65 3.77 0.24 5.63
N ASN A 66 4.51 -0.40 6.55
CA ASN A 66 5.79 0.09 7.05
C ASN A 66 6.90 -0.34 6.10
N PHE A 67 7.84 0.57 5.84
CA PHE A 67 9.01 0.36 5.02
C PHE A 67 10.27 0.78 5.78
N LYS A 68 11.32 -0.04 5.73
CA LYS A 68 12.65 0.32 6.24
C LYS A 68 13.72 -0.41 5.41
N ILE A 69 14.94 0.10 5.42
CA ILE A 69 16.10 -0.62 4.87
C ILE A 69 16.85 -1.26 6.04
N GLU A 70 16.97 -2.58 6.04
CA GLU A 70 17.69 -3.33 7.07
C GLU A 70 18.80 -4.14 6.38
N ASN A 71 20.06 -3.86 6.74
CA ASN A 71 21.25 -4.46 6.12
C ASN A 71 21.27 -4.35 4.58
N GLY A 72 20.83 -3.20 4.03
CA GLY A 72 20.75 -2.97 2.59
C GLY A 72 19.55 -3.63 1.91
N VAL A 73 18.71 -4.37 2.64
CA VAL A 73 17.53 -5.06 2.10
C VAL A 73 16.26 -4.27 2.45
N PRO A 74 15.41 -3.93 1.46
CA PRO A 74 14.11 -3.33 1.71
C PRO A 74 13.17 -4.29 2.46
N GLN A 75 12.70 -3.89 3.63
CA GLN A 75 11.75 -4.64 4.45
C GLN A 75 10.38 -3.97 4.43
N LYS A 76 9.33 -4.79 4.29
CA LYS A 76 7.93 -4.35 4.31
C LYS A 76 7.19 -5.07 5.43
N SER A 77 6.49 -4.34 6.28
CA SER A 77 5.74 -4.93 7.40
C SER A 77 4.41 -4.20 7.63
N SER A 78 3.56 -4.77 8.49
CA SER A 78 2.25 -4.19 8.85
C SER A 78 1.36 -3.85 7.65
N ILE A 79 1.38 -4.70 6.62
CA ILE A 79 0.66 -4.48 5.36
C ILE A 79 -0.85 -4.54 5.62
N THR A 80 -1.54 -3.44 5.36
CA THR A 80 -3.00 -3.31 5.42
C THR A 80 -3.54 -3.08 4.02
N ARG A 81 -4.59 -3.81 3.63
CA ARG A 81 -5.22 -3.69 2.32
C ARG A 81 -6.68 -3.32 2.48
N VAL A 82 -7.13 -2.30 1.76
CA VAL A 82 -8.53 -1.85 1.75
C VAL A 82 -9.05 -1.88 0.31
N PRO A 83 -9.96 -2.82 -0.03
CA PRO A 83 -10.32 -3.13 -1.42
C PRO A 83 -11.23 -2.10 -2.10
N LYS A 84 -11.82 -1.19 -1.30
CA LYS A 84 -12.77 -0.17 -1.76
C LYS A 84 -12.79 1.00 -0.79
N ILE A 85 -12.31 2.15 -1.24
CA ILE A 85 -12.46 3.46 -0.57
C ILE A 85 -12.75 4.55 -1.62
N SER A 86 -13.40 5.63 -1.22
CA SER A 86 -13.53 6.82 -2.08
C SER A 86 -12.26 7.67 -2.06
N LYS A 87 -12.18 8.67 -2.95
CA LYS A 87 -11.04 9.62 -2.98
C LYS A 87 -11.02 10.48 -1.72
N GLU A 88 -12.19 10.93 -1.28
CA GLU A 88 -12.37 11.74 -0.07
C GLU A 88 -11.95 10.96 1.19
N GLN A 89 -12.33 9.67 1.27
CA GLN A 89 -11.89 8.80 2.36
C GLN A 89 -10.37 8.61 2.38
N LEU A 90 -9.74 8.51 1.22
CA LEU A 90 -8.28 8.43 1.14
C LEU A 90 -7.63 9.72 1.66
N ASP A 91 -8.15 10.88 1.27
CA ASP A 91 -7.64 12.18 1.72
C ASP A 91 -7.78 12.32 3.26
N GLU A 92 -8.93 11.92 3.82
CA GLU A 92 -9.13 11.87 5.27
C GLU A 92 -8.14 10.93 5.98
N ILE A 93 -7.87 9.75 5.41
CA ILE A 93 -6.88 8.80 5.93
C ILE A 93 -5.50 9.44 5.94
N VAL A 94 -5.08 10.08 4.84
CA VAL A 94 -3.76 10.72 4.73
C VAL A 94 -3.60 11.81 5.78
N ILE A 95 -4.61 12.67 5.95
CA ILE A 95 -4.61 13.73 6.97
C ILE A 95 -4.50 13.13 8.38
N ASN A 96 -5.26 12.06 8.67
CA ASN A 96 -5.23 11.41 9.97
C ASN A 96 -3.88 10.75 10.25
N VAL A 97 -3.27 10.11 9.24
CA VAL A 97 -1.94 9.52 9.38
C VAL A 97 -0.91 10.61 9.69
N MET A 98 -0.87 11.71 8.93
CA MET A 98 0.06 12.82 9.20
C MET A 98 -0.02 13.33 10.64
N LYS A 99 -1.26 13.49 11.16
CA LYS A 99 -1.51 13.94 12.53
C LYS A 99 -1.02 12.92 13.56
N GLN A 100 -1.30 11.63 13.35
CA GLN A 100 -0.93 10.58 14.31
C GLN A 100 0.56 10.30 14.34
N THR A 101 1.25 10.47 13.22
CA THR A 101 2.69 10.18 13.09
C THR A 101 3.58 11.37 13.42
N ASN A 102 2.99 12.54 13.76
CA ASN A 102 3.70 13.82 13.93
C ASN A 102 4.64 14.11 12.75
N THR A 103 4.22 13.77 11.53
CA THR A 103 5.02 13.97 10.33
C THR A 103 5.02 15.45 9.95
N GLY A 104 6.20 16.07 9.92
CA GLY A 104 6.33 17.48 9.55
C GLY A 104 6.09 17.73 8.04
N PRO A 105 5.89 18.98 7.62
CA PRO A 105 5.65 19.34 6.21
C PRO A 105 6.76 18.90 5.24
N GLY A 106 8.02 18.85 5.71
CA GLY A 106 9.16 18.35 4.91
C GLY A 106 9.35 16.83 4.97
N GLU A 107 8.53 16.13 5.75
CA GLU A 107 8.63 14.69 6.02
C GLU A 107 7.48 13.90 5.40
N PHE A 108 6.57 14.60 4.73
CA PHE A 108 5.49 14.06 3.93
C PHE A 108 5.77 14.30 2.44
N GLU A 109 5.46 13.31 1.61
CA GLU A 109 5.56 13.43 0.16
C GLU A 109 4.36 12.75 -0.48
N GLU A 110 3.69 13.47 -1.38
CA GLU A 110 2.63 12.96 -2.23
C GLU A 110 3.13 12.89 -3.67
N LEU A 111 2.98 11.71 -4.28
CA LEU A 111 3.20 11.50 -5.70
C LEU A 111 1.85 11.27 -6.37
N ASP A 112 1.42 12.24 -7.17
CA ASP A 112 0.27 12.08 -8.04
C ASP A 112 0.67 11.38 -9.33
N LEU A 113 0.07 10.22 -9.57
CA LEU A 113 0.31 9.40 -10.76
C LEU A 113 -0.84 9.53 -11.76
N SER A 114 -1.92 10.22 -11.42
CA SER A 114 -3.10 10.35 -12.27
C SER A 114 -2.86 11.15 -13.56
N GLY A 115 -1.79 11.95 -13.59
CA GLY A 115 -1.38 12.74 -14.76
C GLY A 115 -0.64 11.96 -15.85
N PHE A 116 -0.23 10.72 -15.59
CA PHE A 116 0.40 9.87 -16.61
C PHE A 116 -0.64 9.21 -17.52
N SER A 117 -0.29 9.05 -18.79
CA SER A 117 -1.21 8.51 -19.80
C SER A 117 -1.30 6.98 -19.74
N THR A 118 -0.22 6.33 -19.30
CA THR A 118 -0.10 4.86 -19.28
C THR A 118 0.44 4.33 -17.96
N LEU A 119 0.12 3.07 -17.64
CA LEU A 119 0.68 2.39 -16.47
C LEU A 119 2.22 2.26 -16.58
N ASP A 120 2.74 2.06 -17.78
CA ASP A 120 4.18 1.95 -18.00
C ASP A 120 4.90 3.26 -17.67
N GLU A 121 4.33 4.41 -18.05
CA GLU A 121 4.83 5.73 -17.65
C GLU A 121 4.81 5.91 -16.13
N GLN A 122 3.73 5.50 -15.46
CA GLN A 122 3.64 5.54 -13.99
C GLN A 122 4.74 4.70 -13.34
N ILE A 123 4.97 3.49 -13.86
CA ILE A 123 6.00 2.58 -13.36
C ILE A 123 7.40 3.13 -13.62
N GLU A 124 7.68 3.64 -14.82
CA GLU A 124 8.96 4.25 -15.14
C GLU A 124 9.27 5.45 -14.24
N PHE A 125 8.29 6.32 -14.00
CA PHE A 125 8.43 7.44 -13.10
C PHE A 125 8.82 7.00 -11.68
N LEU A 126 8.17 5.95 -11.17
CA LEU A 126 8.45 5.42 -9.84
C LEU A 126 9.84 4.76 -9.75
N LYS A 127 10.27 4.05 -10.81
CA LYS A 127 11.62 3.46 -10.90
C LYS A 127 12.71 4.54 -10.88
N ARG A 128 12.54 5.63 -11.65
CA ARG A 128 13.53 6.73 -11.71
C ARG A 128 13.74 7.44 -10.38
N ARG A 129 12.76 7.38 -9.48
CA ARG A 129 12.84 7.98 -8.14
C ARG A 129 13.25 6.97 -7.04
N ASP A 130 13.59 5.73 -7.41
CA ASP A 130 13.88 4.62 -6.49
C ASP A 130 12.79 4.41 -5.43
N ARG A 131 11.54 4.59 -5.85
CA ARG A 131 10.37 4.70 -4.97
C ARG A 131 9.63 3.38 -4.79
N VAL A 132 9.67 2.53 -5.80
CA VAL A 132 8.97 1.25 -5.83
C VAL A 132 9.90 0.16 -6.30
N ASP A 133 9.93 -0.93 -5.54
CA ASP A 133 10.36 -2.21 -6.09
C ASP A 133 9.21 -2.80 -6.89
N THR A 134 9.31 -2.68 -8.21
CA THR A 134 8.24 -3.03 -9.15
C THR A 134 8.01 -4.54 -9.21
N MET A 135 8.87 -5.36 -8.60
CA MET A 135 8.62 -6.80 -8.43
C MET A 135 7.33 -7.09 -7.65
N TYR A 136 6.81 -6.12 -6.89
CA TYR A 136 5.61 -6.28 -6.07
C TYR A 136 4.35 -5.58 -6.61
N ILE A 137 4.42 -5.06 -7.84
CA ILE A 137 3.28 -4.52 -8.59
C ILE A 137 3.18 -5.30 -9.91
N THR A 138 2.02 -5.91 -10.19
CA THR A 138 1.79 -6.71 -11.42
C THR A 138 0.47 -6.38 -12.06
#